data_AF-A0A7S2PHA6-F1
#
_entry.id   AF-A0A7S2PHA6-F1
#
_cell.length_a   1.000
_cell.length_b   1.000
_cell.length_c   1.000
_cell.angle_alpha   90.00
_cell.angle_beta   90.00
_cell.angle_gamma   90.00
#
_symmetry.space_group_name_H-M   'P 1'
#
loop_
_entity.id
_entity.type
_entity.pdbx_description
1 polymer ?
#
loop_
_entity_poly.entity_id
_entity_poly.type
_entity_poly.pdbx_seq_one_letter_code
_entity_poly.pdbx_strand_id
1 'polypeptide(L)'
;VARIVLTTTFSVVVSLMIAVNTVYTIYQANYEMETLGELPPGDREAEALFAGAFLVELLLKLGVHRLYFFCNDDMCWNIFDFVVVSLSVVEFMLSSADFNGKVGFVRSIRFFRIAKVLRVVRALRFVRELRVMVNSILGSLYALLWSILLLGIIIFVFALYIMQHMILYLIDTREDLAGTDLWQRQFRYFENMGSATQTLAMTTTGGKDWEEVWELIQPTGIPCRIAFHVYIFFFTFAVMNILTGIFVDSAMQLSKPSPAEALVEKHRQAQSEYYEMMAIMEAIDLQGSGSLSISEFVQAMKDSRIGHALELNGIDVRIPAL
;
A
#
# COMPACT_ATOMS: atom_id res chain seq x y z
N VAL A 1 34.35 -0.98 17.49
CA VAL A 1 33.40 -0.38 16.52
C VAL A 1 32.20 -1.29 16.26
N ALA A 2 32.36 -2.50 15.71
CA ALA A 2 31.24 -3.42 15.44
C ALA A 2 30.36 -3.74 16.66
N ARG A 3 30.96 -4.01 17.84
CA ARG A 3 30.20 -4.22 19.09
C ARG A 3 29.38 -3.00 19.52
N ILE A 4 29.79 -1.79 19.17
CA ILE A 4 29.07 -0.56 19.56
C ILE A 4 27.84 -0.37 18.66
N VAL A 5 28.02 -0.52 17.34
CA VAL A 5 26.95 -0.35 16.34
C VAL A 5 25.81 -1.35 16.53
N LEU A 6 26.11 -2.55 17.01
CA LEU A 6 25.12 -3.62 17.24
C LEU A 6 24.40 -3.53 18.60
N THR A 7 24.72 -2.54 19.44
CA THR A 7 24.07 -2.42 20.76
C THR A 7 22.72 -1.71 20.69
N THR A 8 21.80 -2.13 21.55
CA THR A 8 20.50 -1.45 21.75
C THR A 8 20.69 0.01 22.15
N THR A 9 21.73 0.33 22.92
CA THR A 9 22.08 1.70 23.32
C THR A 9 22.37 2.58 22.11
N PHE A 10 23.15 2.09 21.14
CA PHE A 10 23.41 2.83 19.91
C PHE A 10 22.12 3.11 19.14
N SER A 11 21.25 2.10 18.99
CA SER A 11 19.95 2.27 18.35
C SER A 11 19.06 3.29 19.07
N VAL A 12 19.01 3.29 20.40
CA VAL A 12 18.24 4.27 21.19
C VAL A 12 18.79 5.68 21.00
N VAL A 13 20.12 5.87 21.02
CA VAL A 13 20.75 7.17 20.79
C VAL A 13 20.42 7.71 19.40
N VAL A 14 20.50 6.86 18.37
CA VAL A 14 20.14 7.25 17.00
C VAL A 14 18.65 7.62 16.90
N SER A 15 17.76 6.86 17.54
CA SER A 15 16.32 7.18 17.59
C SER A 15 16.05 8.53 18.25
N LEU A 16 16.69 8.81 19.39
CA LEU A 16 16.58 10.10 20.07
C LEU A 16 17.08 11.24 19.18
N MET A 17 18.21 11.05 18.50
CA MET A 17 18.77 12.04 17.57
C MET A 17 17.81 12.35 16.41
N ILE A 18 17.13 11.35 15.86
CA ILE A 18 16.11 11.53 14.82
C ILE A 18 14.88 12.25 15.37
N ALA A 19 14.44 11.92 16.58
CA ALA A 19 13.32 12.60 17.22
C ALA A 19 13.62 14.09 17.44
N VAL A 20 14.81 14.41 17.95
CA VAL A 20 15.25 15.81 18.13
C VAL A 20 15.35 16.53 16.78
N ASN A 21 15.93 15.90 15.76
CA ASN A 21 15.98 16.47 14.40
C ASN A 21 14.57 16.71 13.81
N THR A 22 13.62 15.82 14.09
CA THR A 22 12.22 15.96 13.65
C THR A 22 11.55 17.16 14.32
N VAL A 23 11.70 17.30 15.64
CA VAL A 23 11.20 18.47 16.39
C VAL A 23 11.83 19.76 15.86
N TYR A 24 13.14 19.74 15.59
CA TYR A 24 13.83 20.87 14.99
C TYR A 24 13.28 21.23 13.59
N THR A 25 13.02 20.21 12.76
CA THR A 25 12.45 20.40 11.41
C THR A 25 11.05 21.02 11.47
N ILE A 26 10.24 20.65 12.46
CA ILE A 26 8.91 21.25 12.71
C ILE A 26 9.06 22.71 13.14
N TYR A 27 9.98 23.00 14.07
CA TYR A 27 10.27 24.37 14.49
C TYR A 27 10.74 25.26 13.33
N GLN A 28 11.67 24.75 12.50
CA GLN A 28 12.16 25.44 11.30
C GLN A 28 11.02 25.75 10.33
N ALA A 29 10.14 24.77 10.07
CA ALA A 29 9.00 24.96 9.16
C ALA A 29 7.99 25.99 9.68
N ASN A 30 7.71 26.00 10.99
CA ASN A 30 6.83 26.99 11.61
C ASN A 30 7.43 28.41 11.55
N TYR A 31 8.72 28.54 11.87
CA TYR A 31 9.42 29.81 11.80
C TYR A 31 9.46 30.36 10.36
N GLU A 32 9.75 29.51 9.37
CA GLU A 32 9.77 29.90 7.96
C GLU A 32 8.39 30.38 7.50
N MET A 33 7.30 29.77 7.98
CA MET A 33 5.95 30.23 7.68
C MET A 33 5.61 31.57 8.35
N GLU A 34 6.00 31.75 9.62
CA GLU A 34 5.73 32.98 10.38
C GLU A 34 6.51 34.19 9.83
N THR A 35 7.74 33.96 9.38
CA THR A 35 8.63 34.99 8.83
C THR A 35 8.59 35.08 7.30
N LEU A 36 7.70 34.33 6.64
CA LEU A 36 7.51 34.29 5.18
C LEU A 36 8.80 33.99 4.39
N GLY A 37 9.60 33.05 4.88
CA GLY A 37 10.76 32.51 4.16
C GLY A 37 12.12 32.75 4.82
N GLU A 38 12.17 33.38 5.99
CA GLU A 38 13.41 33.48 6.76
C GLU A 38 13.69 32.19 7.54
N LEU A 39 14.97 31.87 7.72
CA LEU A 39 15.40 30.71 8.49
C LEU A 39 15.72 31.13 9.93
N PRO A 40 15.52 30.24 10.93
CA PRO A 40 15.87 30.53 12.31
C PRO A 40 17.36 30.93 12.47
N PRO A 41 17.70 31.77 13.45
CA PRO A 41 19.09 32.01 13.78
C PRO A 41 19.78 30.70 14.22
N GLY A 42 20.96 30.42 13.66
CA GLY A 42 21.71 29.18 13.93
C GLY A 42 21.30 27.97 13.07
N ASP A 43 20.41 28.15 12.09
CA ASP A 43 19.90 27.03 11.29
C ASP A 43 20.99 26.23 10.56
N ARG A 44 21.97 26.94 10.00
CA ARG A 44 23.11 26.32 9.32
C ARG A 44 23.93 25.43 10.26
N GLU A 45 24.11 25.83 11.51
CA GLU A 45 24.89 25.09 12.51
C GLU A 45 24.12 23.83 12.94
N ALA A 46 22.82 23.95 13.16
CA ALA A 46 21.95 22.82 13.49
C ALA A 46 21.90 21.80 12.34
N GLU A 47 21.69 22.25 11.10
CA GLU A 47 21.68 21.37 9.92
C GLU A 47 23.03 20.66 9.72
N ALA A 48 24.15 21.37 9.90
CA ALA A 48 25.49 20.77 9.82
C ALA A 48 25.71 19.72 10.92
N LEU A 49 25.26 19.99 12.15
CA LEU A 49 25.38 19.07 13.28
C LEU A 49 24.60 17.77 13.01
N PHE A 50 23.33 17.87 12.62
CA PHE A 50 22.51 16.70 12.32
C PHE A 50 23.03 15.93 11.11
N ALA A 51 23.34 16.62 10.01
CA ALA A 51 23.87 15.98 8.80
C ALA A 51 25.19 15.26 9.09
N GLY A 52 26.10 15.90 9.84
CA GLY A 52 27.36 15.30 10.27
C GLY A 52 27.16 14.07 11.16
N ALA A 53 26.26 14.16 12.15
CA ALA A 53 25.98 13.04 13.04
C ALA A 53 25.37 11.84 12.29
N PHE A 54 24.45 12.07 11.35
CA PHE A 54 23.90 11.00 10.51
C PHE A 54 24.90 10.45 9.50
N LEU A 55 25.81 11.28 8.98
CA LEU A 55 26.89 10.82 8.12
C LEU A 55 27.83 9.88 8.89
N VAL A 56 28.21 10.24 10.12
CA VAL A 56 29.02 9.38 10.99
C VAL A 56 28.30 8.07 11.30
N GLU A 57 27.02 8.13 11.66
CA GLU A 57 26.19 6.94 11.87
C GLU A 57 26.18 6.01 10.65
N LEU A 58 25.95 6.57 9.46
CA LEU A 58 25.93 5.82 8.20
C LEU A 58 27.29 5.19 7.88
N LEU A 59 28.38 5.93 8.04
CA LEU A 59 29.75 5.44 7.82
C LEU A 59 30.12 4.32 8.79
N LEU A 60 29.72 4.43 10.06
CA LEU A 60 29.91 3.37 11.06
C LEU A 60 29.15 2.10 10.68
N LYS A 61 27.88 2.22 10.24
CA LYS A 61 27.10 1.08 9.75
C LYS A 61 27.71 0.45 8.51
N LEU A 62 28.13 1.25 7.53
CA LEU A 62 28.76 0.77 6.31
C LEU A 62 30.10 0.09 6.58
N GLY A 63 30.90 0.61 7.51
CA GLY A 63 32.19 0.00 7.91
C GLY A 63 32.02 -1.36 8.59
N VAL A 64 30.95 -1.54 9.37
CA VAL A 64 30.65 -2.78 10.08
C VAL A 64 29.98 -3.81 9.17
N HIS A 65 28.94 -3.43 8.43
CA HIS A 65 28.18 -4.35 7.58
C HIS A 65 28.79 -4.55 6.18
N ARG A 66 29.64 -3.63 5.69
CA ARG A 66 30.27 -3.69 4.36
C ARG A 66 29.23 -3.96 3.27
N LEU A 67 29.46 -4.97 2.42
CA LEU A 67 28.52 -5.38 1.37
C LEU A 67 27.21 -5.97 1.93
N TYR A 68 27.22 -6.52 3.16
CA TYR A 68 26.01 -7.03 3.81
C TYR A 68 25.00 -5.91 4.14
N PHE A 69 25.44 -4.64 4.15
CA PHE A 69 24.54 -3.49 4.28
C PHE A 69 23.47 -3.47 3.18
N PHE A 70 23.82 -3.95 1.98
CA PHE A 70 22.96 -3.97 0.79
C PHE A 70 22.34 -5.35 0.51
N CYS A 71 22.51 -6.34 1.39
CA CYS A 71 22.00 -7.70 1.14
C CYS A 71 21.31 -8.32 2.37
N ASN A 72 20.88 -7.51 3.33
CA ASN A 72 20.17 -7.95 4.53
C ASN A 72 18.64 -7.80 4.39
N ASP A 73 17.85 -8.41 5.28
CA ASP A 73 16.40 -8.24 5.37
C ASP A 73 15.99 -6.76 5.53
N ASP A 74 16.85 -5.95 6.17
CA ASP A 74 16.69 -4.49 6.33
C ASP A 74 17.24 -3.66 5.14
N MET A 75 17.61 -4.29 4.01
CA MET A 75 18.24 -3.62 2.86
C MET A 75 17.47 -2.39 2.40
N CYS A 76 16.14 -2.46 2.26
CA CYS A 76 15.33 -1.34 1.82
C CYS A 76 15.46 -0.13 2.75
N TRP A 77 15.47 -0.35 4.06
CA TRP A 77 15.62 0.71 5.08
C TRP A 77 17.03 1.27 5.12
N ASN A 78 18.04 0.43 4.90
CA ASN A 78 19.44 0.83 4.80
C ASN A 78 19.70 1.70 3.56
N ILE A 79 19.16 1.32 2.41
CA ILE A 79 19.22 2.10 1.17
C ILE A 79 18.48 3.43 1.33
N PHE A 80 17.28 3.40 1.92
CA PHE A 80 16.52 4.62 2.22
C PHE A 80 17.33 5.59 3.07
N ASP A 81 17.95 5.11 4.15
CA ASP A 81 18.82 5.90 5.00
C ASP A 81 20.01 6.49 4.26
N PHE A 82 20.67 5.67 3.44
CA PHE A 82 21.79 6.10 2.60
C PHE A 82 21.38 7.24 1.67
N VAL A 83 20.22 7.13 1.01
CA VAL A 83 19.67 8.16 0.13
C VAL A 83 19.37 9.44 0.91
N VAL A 84 18.68 9.36 2.05
CA VAL A 84 18.30 10.55 2.83
C VAL A 84 19.53 11.30 3.38
N VAL A 85 20.53 10.57 3.88
CA VAL A 85 21.78 11.18 4.35
C VAL A 85 22.55 11.81 3.19
N SER A 86 22.62 11.13 2.04
CA SER A 86 23.27 11.67 0.84
C SER A 86 22.58 12.96 0.35
N LEU A 87 21.25 12.97 0.30
CA LEU A 87 20.47 14.17 -0.06
C LEU A 87 20.70 15.31 0.94
N SER A 88 20.80 15.01 2.23
CA SER A 88 21.06 16.03 3.27
C SER A 88 22.48 16.63 3.13
N VAL A 89 23.47 15.82 2.78
CA VAL A 89 24.83 16.30 2.49
C VAL A 89 24.85 17.15 1.22
N VAL A 90 24.16 16.71 0.16
CA VAL A 90 24.04 17.49 -1.09
C VAL A 90 23.36 18.83 -0.81
N GLU A 91 22.24 18.84 -0.09
CA GLU A 91 21.53 20.07 0.30
C GLU A 91 22.45 21.03 1.06
N PHE A 92 23.20 20.54 2.05
CA PHE A 92 24.17 21.33 2.80
C PHE A 92 25.27 21.93 1.90
N MET A 93 25.83 21.13 0.99
CA MET A 93 26.86 21.58 0.05
C MET A 93 26.33 22.64 -0.93
N LEU A 94 25.12 22.44 -1.45
CA LEU A 94 24.47 23.39 -2.37
C LEU A 94 24.11 24.70 -1.65
N SER A 95 23.68 24.63 -0.38
CA SER A 95 23.39 25.83 0.44
C SER A 95 24.63 26.63 0.82
N SER A 96 25.79 25.96 0.90
CA SER A 96 27.07 26.56 1.27
C SER A 96 27.86 27.11 0.08
N ALA A 97 27.48 26.73 -1.14
CA ALA A 97 28.15 27.17 -2.35
C ALA A 97 27.55 28.49 -2.84
N ASP A 98 28.42 29.48 -3.00
CA ASP A 98 28.03 30.84 -3.39
C ASP A 98 27.79 30.91 -4.90
N PHE A 99 26.57 30.57 -5.33
CA PHE A 99 26.19 30.59 -6.74
C PHE A 99 25.70 31.99 -7.13
N ASN A 100 26.64 32.87 -7.45
CA ASN A 100 26.40 34.19 -8.03
C ASN A 100 25.44 34.13 -9.26
N GLY A 101 24.14 34.34 -9.01
CA GLY A 101 23.17 34.80 -10.03
C GLY A 101 22.51 33.76 -10.94
N LYS A 102 22.68 32.44 -10.75
CA LYS A 102 21.96 31.44 -11.57
C LYS A 102 20.58 31.12 -11.00
N VAL A 103 19.56 31.88 -11.42
CA VAL A 103 18.14 31.77 -10.99
C VAL A 103 17.57 30.35 -11.10
N GLY A 104 18.02 29.54 -12.06
CA GLY A 104 17.61 28.12 -12.17
C GLY A 104 18.09 27.24 -11.01
N PHE A 105 19.25 27.56 -10.42
CA PHE A 105 19.87 26.79 -9.35
C PHE A 105 19.17 26.99 -7.99
N VAL A 106 18.70 28.22 -7.72
CA VAL A 106 17.88 28.52 -6.54
C VAL A 106 16.56 27.74 -6.55
N ARG A 107 15.99 27.49 -7.74
CA ARG A 107 14.78 26.67 -7.91
C ARG A 107 15.03 25.19 -7.61
N SER A 108 16.21 24.67 -7.97
CA SER A 108 16.63 23.30 -7.62
C SER A 108 16.83 23.11 -6.12
N ILE A 109 17.33 24.12 -5.40
CA ILE A 109 17.45 24.07 -3.92
C ILE A 109 16.07 23.86 -3.26
N ARG A 110 14.98 24.42 -3.82
CA ARG A 110 13.63 24.20 -3.29
C ARG A 110 13.15 22.75 -3.42
N PHE A 111 13.57 22.01 -4.44
CA PHE A 111 13.25 20.58 -4.57
C PHE A 111 13.92 19.75 -3.47
N PHE A 112 15.16 20.09 -3.10
CA PHE A 112 15.87 19.40 -2.02
C PHE A 112 15.24 19.64 -0.64
N ARG A 113 14.46 20.70 -0.45
CA ARG A 113 13.69 20.90 0.80
C ARG A 113 12.69 19.78 1.09
N ILE A 114 12.19 19.08 0.06
CA ILE A 114 11.33 17.89 0.25
C ILE A 114 12.13 16.75 0.94
N ALA A 115 13.44 16.69 0.78
CA ALA A 115 14.29 15.71 1.46
C ALA A 115 14.24 15.86 2.99
N LYS A 116 13.90 17.05 3.52
CA LYS A 116 13.68 17.27 4.96
C LYS A 116 12.53 16.42 5.49
N VAL A 117 11.45 16.26 4.71
CA VAL A 117 10.32 15.40 5.07
C VAL A 117 10.75 13.94 5.18
N LEU A 118 11.64 13.49 4.29
CA LEU A 118 12.17 12.12 4.33
C LEU A 118 12.97 11.83 5.62
N ARG A 119 13.56 12.85 6.26
CA ARG A 119 14.25 12.68 7.55
C ARG A 119 13.28 12.27 8.66
N VAL A 120 12.06 12.80 8.65
CA VAL A 120 11.00 12.44 9.61
C VAL A 120 10.56 10.99 9.42
N VAL A 121 10.44 10.55 8.16
CA VAL A 121 10.08 9.17 7.80
C VAL A 121 11.11 8.16 8.34
N ARG A 122 12.38 8.55 8.55
CA ARG A 122 13.39 7.67 9.19
C ARG A 122 13.01 7.24 10.60
N ALA A 123 12.21 8.01 11.34
CA ALA A 123 11.74 7.63 12.67
C ALA A 123 10.87 6.36 12.63
N LEU A 124 10.11 6.18 11.53
CA LEU A 124 9.17 5.06 11.37
C LEU A 124 9.87 3.69 11.41
N ARG A 125 11.13 3.62 10.99
CA ARG A 125 11.87 2.34 10.95
C ARG A 125 12.23 1.80 12.34
N PHE A 126 12.17 2.63 13.38
CA PHE A 126 12.53 2.22 14.75
C PHE A 126 11.33 1.72 15.53
N VAL A 127 10.11 2.02 15.06
CA VAL A 127 8.87 1.51 15.64
C VAL A 127 8.45 0.28 14.83
N ARG A 128 8.49 -0.89 15.46
CA ARG A 128 8.20 -2.17 14.79
C ARG A 128 6.80 -2.16 14.16
N GLU A 129 5.83 -1.64 14.90
CA GLU A 129 4.43 -1.56 14.52
C GLU A 129 4.26 -0.69 13.27
N LEU A 130 4.92 0.47 13.22
CA LEU A 130 4.89 1.37 12.05
C LEU A 130 5.58 0.74 10.84
N ARG A 131 6.71 0.03 11.03
CA ARG A 131 7.36 -0.72 9.93
C ARG A 131 6.45 -1.77 9.33
N VAL A 132 5.76 -2.53 10.17
CA VAL A 132 4.83 -3.57 9.70
C VAL A 132 3.70 -2.91 8.91
N MET A 133 3.10 -1.83 9.42
CA MET A 133 2.06 -1.08 8.70
C MET A 133 2.55 -0.53 7.35
N VAL A 134 3.73 0.09 7.30
CA VAL A 134 4.32 0.61 6.05
C VAL A 134 4.58 -0.53 5.07
N ASN A 135 5.15 -1.65 5.51
CA ASN A 135 5.39 -2.81 4.65
C ASN A 135 4.08 -3.40 4.13
N SER A 136 3.01 -3.43 4.95
CA SER A 136 1.67 -3.85 4.52
C SER A 136 1.07 -2.91 3.46
N ILE A 137 1.23 -1.60 3.64
CA ILE A 137 0.81 -0.60 2.64
C ILE A 137 1.61 -0.77 1.34
N LEU A 138 2.95 -0.84 1.42
CA LEU A 138 3.81 -1.04 0.26
C LEU A 138 3.50 -2.36 -0.47
N GLY A 139 3.17 -3.41 0.27
CA GLY A 139 2.75 -4.70 -0.29
C GLY A 139 1.42 -4.63 -1.05
N SER A 140 0.48 -3.77 -0.62
CA SER A 140 -0.80 -3.58 -1.30
C SER A 140 -0.77 -2.49 -2.38
N LEU A 141 0.30 -1.67 -2.45
CA LEU A 141 0.43 -0.61 -3.46
C LEU A 141 0.32 -1.12 -4.89
N TYR A 142 0.80 -2.32 -5.20
CA TYR A 142 0.69 -2.86 -6.56
C TYR A 142 -0.78 -3.02 -6.97
N ALA A 143 -1.58 -3.68 -6.12
CA ALA A 143 -3.01 -3.84 -6.37
C ALA A 143 -3.74 -2.49 -6.40
N LEU A 144 -3.43 -1.61 -5.43
CA LEU A 144 -4.01 -0.27 -5.35
C LEU A 144 -3.70 0.57 -6.59
N LEU A 145 -2.47 0.51 -7.12
CA LEU A 145 -2.04 1.24 -8.30
C LEU A 145 -2.89 0.84 -9.52
N TRP A 146 -3.12 -0.47 -9.72
CA TRP A 146 -3.96 -0.95 -10.81
C TRP A 146 -5.43 -0.54 -10.63
N SER A 147 -5.95 -0.54 -9.39
CA SER A 147 -7.29 -0.04 -9.11
C SER A 147 -7.42 1.47 -9.40
N ILE A 148 -6.46 2.28 -8.98
CA ILE A 148 -6.41 3.72 -9.26
C ILE A 148 -6.30 3.97 -10.78
N LEU A 149 -5.48 3.20 -11.48
CA LEU A 149 -5.33 3.31 -12.94
C LEU A 149 -6.64 2.97 -13.66
N LEU A 150 -7.33 1.91 -13.26
CA LEU A 150 -8.64 1.54 -13.79
C LEU A 150 -9.68 2.65 -13.55
N LEU A 151 -9.78 3.16 -12.32
CA LEU A 151 -10.66 4.29 -11.99
C LEU A 151 -10.29 5.54 -12.81
N GLY A 152 -9.00 5.82 -12.98
CA GLY A 152 -8.50 6.92 -13.80
C GLY A 152 -8.93 6.80 -15.28
N ILE A 153 -8.84 5.60 -15.86
CA ILE A 153 -9.32 5.33 -17.22
C ILE A 153 -10.83 5.57 -17.32
N ILE A 154 -11.61 5.13 -16.33
CA ILE A 154 -13.07 5.32 -16.33
C ILE A 154 -13.40 6.82 -16.27
N ILE A 155 -12.80 7.57 -15.34
CA ILE A 155 -12.98 9.03 -15.25
C ILE A 155 -12.61 9.69 -16.58
N PHE A 156 -11.48 9.30 -17.17
CA PHE A 156 -11.01 9.84 -18.44
C PHE A 156 -12.03 9.61 -19.57
N VAL A 157 -12.58 8.40 -19.71
CA VAL A 157 -13.56 8.10 -20.77
C VAL A 157 -14.83 8.93 -20.62
N PHE A 158 -15.39 9.03 -19.40
CA PHE A 158 -16.58 9.83 -19.15
C PHE A 158 -16.31 11.33 -19.31
N ALA A 159 -15.16 11.82 -18.83
CA ALA A 159 -14.76 13.22 -18.98
C ALA A 159 -14.63 13.59 -20.46
N LEU A 160 -14.00 12.73 -21.28
CA LEU A 160 -13.87 12.95 -22.71
C LEU A 160 -15.24 13.01 -23.38
N TYR A 161 -16.13 12.06 -23.06
CA TYR A 161 -17.47 12.00 -23.62
C TYR A 161 -18.29 13.26 -23.29
N ILE A 162 -18.35 13.66 -22.01
CA ILE A 162 -19.08 14.85 -21.57
C ILE A 162 -18.47 16.12 -22.17
N MET A 163 -17.14 16.22 -22.21
CA MET A 163 -16.46 17.38 -22.78
C MET A 163 -16.75 17.54 -24.29
N GLN A 164 -16.77 16.46 -25.07
CA GLN A 164 -17.11 16.51 -26.50
C GLN A 164 -18.53 17.07 -26.73
N HIS A 165 -19.49 16.64 -25.92
CA HIS A 165 -20.85 17.17 -26.01
C HIS A 165 -20.99 18.59 -25.44
N MET A 166 -20.23 18.92 -24.39
CA MET A 166 -20.16 20.28 -23.86
C MET A 166 -19.64 21.25 -24.92
N ILE A 167 -18.62 20.87 -25.69
CA ILE A 167 -18.10 21.68 -26.80
C ILE A 167 -19.20 21.95 -27.83
N LEU A 168 -19.94 20.93 -28.25
CA LEU A 168 -21.05 21.08 -29.20
C LEU A 168 -22.13 22.03 -28.65
N TYR A 169 -22.55 21.81 -27.40
CA TYR A 169 -23.54 22.67 -26.74
C TYR A 169 -23.09 24.14 -26.66
N LEU A 170 -21.83 24.37 -26.28
CA LEU A 170 -21.27 25.71 -26.17
C LEU A 170 -21.16 26.39 -27.54
N ILE A 171 -20.82 25.66 -28.61
CA ILE A 171 -20.80 26.21 -29.97
C ILE A 171 -22.21 26.66 -30.37
N ASP A 172 -23.21 25.80 -30.18
CA ASP A 172 -24.58 26.06 -30.63
C ASP A 172 -25.27 27.19 -29.84
N THR A 173 -24.92 27.37 -28.57
CA THR A 173 -25.56 28.36 -27.68
C THR A 173 -24.71 29.60 -27.43
N ARG A 174 -23.59 29.75 -28.16
CA ARG A 174 -22.63 30.83 -27.94
C ARG A 174 -23.25 32.22 -28.01
N GLU A 175 -24.12 32.48 -28.98
CA GLU A 175 -24.72 33.81 -29.16
C GLU A 175 -25.67 34.19 -28.02
N ASP A 176 -26.35 33.19 -27.44
CA ASP A 176 -27.36 33.40 -26.40
C ASP A 176 -26.77 33.39 -24.98
N LEU A 177 -25.76 32.56 -24.73
CA LEU A 177 -25.26 32.27 -23.39
C LEU A 177 -23.87 32.84 -23.09
N ALA A 178 -23.13 33.33 -24.10
CA ALA A 178 -21.80 33.88 -23.86
C ALA A 178 -21.83 35.02 -22.84
N GLY A 179 -21.08 34.85 -21.75
CA GLY A 179 -20.96 35.84 -20.67
C GLY A 179 -21.88 35.59 -19.48
N THR A 180 -22.86 34.69 -19.58
CA THR A 180 -23.69 34.25 -18.43
C THR A 180 -22.85 33.49 -17.38
N ASP A 181 -23.31 33.45 -16.14
CA ASP A 181 -22.65 32.68 -15.07
C ASP A 181 -22.55 31.18 -15.42
N LEU A 182 -23.62 30.62 -16.01
CA LEU A 182 -23.65 29.23 -16.48
C LEU A 182 -22.52 28.97 -17.49
N TRP A 183 -22.39 29.81 -18.51
CA TRP A 183 -21.34 29.69 -19.52
C TRP A 183 -19.94 29.77 -18.91
N GLN A 184 -19.70 30.74 -18.02
CA GLN A 184 -18.41 30.91 -17.37
C GLN A 184 -18.05 29.70 -16.50
N ARG A 185 -19.02 29.13 -15.78
CA ARG A 185 -18.83 27.91 -14.97
C ARG A 185 -18.58 26.70 -15.88
N GLN A 186 -19.39 26.49 -16.93
CA GLN A 186 -19.18 25.41 -17.90
C GLN A 186 -17.79 25.47 -18.52
N PHE A 187 -17.35 26.66 -18.96
CA PHE A 187 -16.02 26.85 -19.50
C PHE A 187 -14.95 26.57 -18.44
N ARG A 188 -15.04 27.11 -17.22
CA ARG A 188 -14.05 26.87 -16.15
C ARG A 188 -13.86 25.38 -15.82
N TYR A 189 -14.95 24.64 -15.71
CA TYR A 189 -14.91 23.23 -15.28
C TYR A 189 -14.60 22.24 -16.41
N PHE A 190 -14.92 22.59 -17.67
CA PHE A 190 -14.74 21.74 -18.84
C PHE A 190 -13.83 22.36 -19.92
N GLU A 191 -12.98 23.33 -19.57
CA GLU A 191 -12.08 24.06 -20.50
C GLU A 191 -11.17 23.10 -21.27
N ASN A 192 -10.63 22.11 -20.56
CA ASN A 192 -9.67 21.16 -21.08
C ASN A 192 -9.85 19.80 -20.39
N MET A 193 -9.17 18.78 -20.95
CA MET A 193 -9.27 17.41 -20.47
C MET A 193 -8.87 17.25 -19.00
N GLY A 194 -7.87 17.99 -18.53
CA GLY A 194 -7.42 17.97 -17.14
C GLY A 194 -8.49 18.51 -16.20
N SER A 195 -9.06 19.68 -16.52
CA SER A 195 -10.15 20.29 -15.75
C SER A 195 -11.40 19.42 -15.73
N ALA A 196 -11.78 18.80 -16.86
CA ALA A 196 -12.93 17.91 -16.94
C ALA A 196 -12.73 16.64 -16.09
N THR A 197 -11.54 16.03 -16.19
CA THR A 197 -11.17 14.86 -15.37
C THR A 197 -11.16 15.20 -13.89
N GLN A 198 -10.59 16.35 -13.51
CA GLN A 198 -10.56 16.84 -12.14
C GLN A 198 -11.97 17.13 -11.61
N THR A 199 -12.84 17.73 -12.42
CA THR A 199 -14.23 18.03 -12.05
C THR A 199 -15.00 16.75 -11.73
N LEU A 200 -14.90 15.73 -12.60
CA LEU A 200 -15.53 14.43 -12.33
C LEU A 200 -14.93 13.75 -11.09
N ALA A 201 -13.61 13.77 -10.93
CA ALA A 201 -12.95 13.23 -9.74
C ALA A 201 -13.39 13.93 -8.45
N MET A 202 -13.48 15.27 -8.43
CA MET A 202 -14.00 16.04 -7.29
C MET A 202 -15.43 15.66 -6.95
N THR A 203 -16.24 15.40 -7.98
CA THR A 203 -17.65 15.05 -7.82
C THR A 203 -17.83 13.73 -7.07
N THR A 204 -16.95 12.75 -7.31
CA THR A 204 -17.07 11.43 -6.70
C THR A 204 -16.23 11.22 -5.45
N THR A 205 -15.24 12.07 -5.21
CA THR A 205 -14.38 12.02 -4.02
C THR A 205 -14.83 12.97 -2.90
N GLY A 206 -15.95 13.67 -3.08
CA GLY A 206 -16.53 14.57 -2.08
C GLY A 206 -15.92 15.97 -2.05
N GLY A 207 -15.24 16.39 -3.12
CA GLY A 207 -14.72 17.75 -3.27
C GLY A 207 -15.77 18.76 -3.75
N LYS A 208 -16.77 18.30 -4.51
CA LYS A 208 -17.89 19.11 -4.99
C LYS A 208 -19.17 18.26 -5.02
N ASP A 209 -20.29 18.83 -4.62
CA ASP A 209 -21.58 18.13 -4.72
C ASP A 209 -21.92 17.85 -6.18
N TRP A 210 -22.36 16.62 -6.45
CA TRP A 210 -22.66 16.18 -7.81
C TRP A 210 -23.81 16.96 -8.46
N GLU A 211 -24.68 17.55 -7.66
CA GLU A 211 -25.74 18.45 -8.11
C GLU A 211 -25.18 19.70 -8.79
N GLU A 212 -24.11 20.30 -8.25
CA GLU A 212 -23.50 21.49 -8.85
C GLU A 212 -22.91 21.22 -10.23
N VAL A 213 -22.40 20.00 -10.46
CA VAL A 213 -21.86 19.58 -11.76
C VAL A 213 -22.97 19.13 -12.69
N TRP A 214 -24.01 18.51 -12.14
CA TRP A 214 -25.23 18.19 -12.87
C TRP A 214 -25.88 19.43 -13.49
N GLU A 215 -25.96 20.54 -12.76
CA GLU A 215 -26.51 21.81 -13.28
C GLU A 215 -25.79 22.29 -14.54
N LEU A 216 -24.49 22.02 -14.66
CA LEU A 216 -23.66 22.38 -15.80
C LEU A 216 -23.88 21.43 -16.99
N ILE A 217 -24.12 20.15 -16.72
CA ILE A 217 -24.24 19.09 -17.75
C ILE A 217 -25.68 18.96 -18.26
N GLN A 218 -26.69 19.19 -17.42
CA GLN A 218 -28.09 18.98 -17.77
C GLN A 218 -28.57 19.67 -19.06
N PRO A 219 -28.13 20.90 -19.42
CA PRO A 219 -28.63 21.54 -20.64
C PRO A 219 -27.97 20.99 -21.92
N THR A 220 -26.88 20.22 -21.81
CA THR A 220 -26.12 19.69 -22.97
C THR A 220 -26.83 18.57 -23.72
N GLY A 221 -27.91 17.99 -23.15
CA GLY A 221 -28.75 16.99 -23.81
C GLY A 221 -29.04 15.75 -22.98
N ILE A 222 -29.98 14.92 -23.43
CA ILE A 222 -30.36 13.66 -22.75
C ILE A 222 -29.19 12.66 -22.66
N PRO A 223 -28.38 12.44 -23.72
CA PRO A 223 -27.28 11.46 -23.66
C PRO A 223 -26.26 11.75 -22.57
N CYS A 224 -25.83 13.01 -22.42
CA CYS A 224 -24.90 13.42 -21.37
C CYS A 224 -25.50 13.30 -19.97
N ARG A 225 -26.79 13.59 -19.83
CA ARG A 225 -27.51 13.44 -18.56
C ARG A 225 -27.50 11.98 -18.08
N ILE A 226 -27.76 11.04 -18.98
CA ILE A 226 -27.72 9.61 -18.68
C ILE A 226 -26.28 9.18 -18.37
N ALA A 227 -25.31 9.58 -19.21
CA ALA A 227 -23.91 9.22 -19.02
C ALA A 227 -23.36 9.69 -17.67
N PHE A 228 -23.69 10.91 -17.24
CA PHE A 228 -23.28 11.44 -15.95
C PHE A 228 -23.89 10.65 -14.77
N HIS A 229 -25.18 10.32 -14.82
CA HIS A 229 -25.81 9.49 -13.79
C HIS A 229 -25.20 8.07 -13.72
N VAL A 230 -24.93 7.46 -14.88
CA VAL A 230 -24.25 6.15 -14.96
C VAL A 230 -22.85 6.25 -14.35
N TYR A 231 -22.11 7.31 -14.62
CA TYR A 231 -20.81 7.57 -14.01
C TYR A 231 -20.89 7.65 -12.49
N ILE A 232 -21.79 8.47 -11.94
CA ILE A 232 -21.98 8.61 -10.49
C ILE A 232 -22.38 7.28 -9.85
N PHE A 233 -23.34 6.57 -10.45
CA PHE A 233 -23.78 5.27 -9.96
C PHE A 233 -22.62 4.27 -9.95
N PHE A 234 -21.93 4.12 -11.09
CA PHE A 234 -20.80 3.20 -11.21
C PHE A 234 -19.71 3.52 -10.19
N PHE A 235 -19.33 4.79 -10.03
CA PHE A 235 -18.27 5.18 -9.12
C PHE A 235 -18.66 4.95 -7.66
N THR A 236 -19.90 5.28 -7.29
CA THR A 236 -20.42 5.05 -5.94
C THR A 236 -20.42 3.55 -5.61
N PHE A 237 -20.90 2.72 -6.53
CA PHE A 237 -20.85 1.26 -6.37
C PHE A 237 -19.43 0.71 -6.36
N ALA A 238 -18.53 1.23 -7.20
CA ALA A 238 -17.12 0.82 -7.20
C ALA A 238 -16.45 1.14 -5.86
N VAL A 239 -16.65 2.33 -5.31
CA VAL A 239 -16.13 2.72 -3.99
C VAL A 239 -16.70 1.82 -2.90
N MET A 240 -18.02 1.58 -2.90
CA MET A 240 -18.66 0.69 -1.93
C MET A 240 -18.13 -0.75 -2.03
N ASN A 241 -17.91 -1.25 -3.25
CA ASN A 241 -17.34 -2.59 -3.48
C ASN A 241 -15.88 -2.68 -3.05
N ILE A 242 -15.07 -1.64 -3.25
CA ILE A 242 -13.68 -1.57 -2.77
C ILE A 242 -13.65 -1.58 -1.24
N LEU A 243 -14.46 -0.72 -0.60
CA LEU A 243 -14.55 -0.67 0.88
C LEU A 243 -15.01 -2.01 1.45
N THR A 244 -16.08 -2.59 0.89
CA THR A 244 -16.57 -3.91 1.28
C THR A 244 -15.50 -4.97 1.08
N GLY A 245 -14.79 -4.95 -0.05
CA GLY A 245 -13.69 -5.88 -0.33
C GLY A 245 -12.57 -5.80 0.70
N ILE A 246 -12.19 -4.60 1.15
CA ILE A 246 -11.18 -4.41 2.20
C ILE A 246 -11.67 -4.97 3.54
N PHE A 247 -12.93 -4.73 3.92
CA PHE A 247 -13.50 -5.27 5.15
C PHE A 247 -13.62 -6.79 5.10
N VAL A 248 -14.01 -7.35 3.96
CA VAL A 248 -14.08 -8.79 3.73
C VAL A 248 -12.69 -9.41 3.82
N ASP A 249 -11.67 -8.84 3.16
CA ASP A 249 -10.31 -9.37 3.24
C ASP A 249 -9.77 -9.31 4.68
N SER A 250 -10.04 -8.21 5.40
CA SER A 250 -9.67 -8.08 6.82
C SER A 250 -10.37 -9.13 7.69
N ALA A 251 -11.67 -9.35 7.48
CA ALA A 251 -12.43 -10.39 8.19
C ALA A 251 -11.90 -11.79 7.86
N MET A 252 -11.57 -12.05 6.60
CA MET A 252 -10.97 -13.32 6.16
C MET A 252 -9.58 -13.55 6.74
N GLN A 253 -8.78 -12.49 6.91
CA GLN A 253 -7.47 -12.58 7.57
C GLN A 253 -7.61 -12.88 9.07
N LEU A 254 -8.59 -12.29 9.75
CA LEU A 254 -8.89 -12.58 11.15
C LEU A 254 -9.49 -13.98 11.37
N SER A 255 -10.19 -14.53 10.37
CA SER A 255 -10.73 -15.89 10.43
C SER A 255 -9.71 -16.98 10.08
N LYS A 256 -8.54 -16.63 9.54
CA LYS A 256 -7.49 -17.62 9.27
C LYS A 256 -6.90 -18.09 10.60
N PRO A 257 -6.85 -19.41 10.86
CA PRO A 257 -6.28 -19.93 12.09
C PRO A 257 -4.81 -19.49 12.19
N SER A 258 -4.40 -19.10 13.40
CA SER A 258 -3.01 -18.77 13.66
C SER A 258 -2.10 -19.95 13.30
N PRO A 259 -0.81 -19.75 13.02
CA PRO A 259 0.10 -20.86 12.70
C PRO A 259 0.11 -21.97 13.75
N ALA A 260 -0.06 -21.60 15.03
CA ALA A 260 -0.18 -22.55 16.13
C ALA A 260 -1.50 -23.33 16.07
N GLU A 261 -2.64 -22.66 15.85
CA GLU A 261 -3.95 -23.32 15.71
C GLU A 261 -4.00 -24.21 14.47
N ALA A 262 -3.41 -23.78 13.36
CA ALA A 262 -3.32 -24.59 12.14
C ALA A 262 -2.47 -25.86 12.36
N LEU A 263 -1.39 -25.77 13.15
CA LEU A 263 -0.59 -26.94 13.54
C LEU A 263 -1.37 -27.90 14.45
N VAL A 264 -2.10 -27.36 15.43
CA VAL A 264 -2.96 -28.17 16.32
C VAL A 264 -4.06 -28.87 15.52
N GLU A 265 -4.71 -28.17 14.60
CA GLU A 265 -5.77 -28.75 13.77
C GLU A 265 -5.22 -29.83 12.83
N LYS A 266 -4.04 -29.62 12.24
CA LYS A 266 -3.38 -30.63 11.43
C LYS A 266 -3.01 -31.87 12.26
N HIS A 267 -2.53 -31.66 13.48
CA HIS A 267 -2.23 -32.77 14.40
C HIS A 267 -3.51 -33.53 14.80
N ARG A 268 -4.60 -32.80 15.05
CA ARG A 268 -5.92 -33.36 15.37
C ARG A 268 -6.50 -34.16 14.21
N GLN A 269 -6.38 -33.66 12.98
CA GLN A 269 -6.75 -34.38 11.76
C GLN A 269 -5.94 -35.66 11.59
N ALA A 270 -4.60 -35.58 11.67
CA ALA A 270 -3.74 -36.76 11.56
C ALA A 270 -4.01 -37.80 12.66
N GLN A 271 -4.34 -37.36 13.88
CA GLN A 271 -4.77 -38.26 14.96
C GLN A 271 -6.13 -38.91 14.65
N SER A 272 -7.10 -38.14 14.15
CA SER A 272 -8.41 -38.67 13.76
C SER A 272 -8.29 -39.72 12.66
N GLU A 273 -7.52 -39.43 11.61
CA GLU A 273 -7.22 -40.36 10.51
C GLU A 273 -6.52 -41.62 11.03
N TYR A 274 -5.56 -41.48 11.95
CA TYR A 274 -4.90 -42.62 12.58
C TYR A 274 -5.89 -43.50 13.36
N TYR A 275 -6.76 -42.91 14.20
CA TYR A 275 -7.74 -43.68 14.96
C TYR A 275 -8.79 -44.33 14.07
N GLU A 276 -9.23 -43.64 13.02
CA GLU A 276 -10.18 -44.19 12.04
C GLU A 276 -9.58 -45.37 11.29
N MET A 277 -8.34 -45.24 10.81
CA MET A 277 -7.61 -46.33 10.17
C MET A 277 -7.39 -47.50 11.14
N MET A 278 -6.99 -47.23 12.39
CA MET A 278 -6.83 -48.26 13.41
C MET A 278 -8.14 -49.02 13.69
N ALA A 279 -9.27 -48.32 13.75
CA ALA A 279 -10.58 -48.94 13.94
C ALA A 279 -10.96 -49.84 12.74
N ILE A 280 -10.63 -49.42 11.52
CA ILE A 280 -10.81 -50.27 10.32
C ILE A 280 -9.93 -51.51 10.41
N MET A 281 -8.66 -51.35 10.78
CA MET A 281 -7.71 -52.47 10.89
C MET A 281 -8.11 -53.46 12.00
N GLU A 282 -8.59 -52.95 13.15
CA GLU A 282 -9.10 -53.76 14.25
C GLU A 282 -10.40 -54.51 13.86
N ALA A 283 -11.26 -53.89 13.04
CA ALA A 283 -12.44 -54.55 12.50
C ALA A 283 -12.11 -55.68 11.50
N ILE A 284 -10.92 -55.66 10.89
CA ILE A 284 -10.42 -56.70 9.97
C ILE A 284 -9.68 -57.82 10.74
N ASP A 285 -8.99 -57.50 11.84
CA ASP A 285 -8.22 -58.46 12.67
C ASP A 285 -9.14 -59.35 13.52
N LEU A 286 -9.79 -60.32 12.88
CA LEU A 286 -10.73 -61.25 13.51
C LEU A 286 -10.09 -62.14 14.59
N GLN A 287 -8.77 -62.35 14.53
CA GLN A 287 -8.05 -63.21 15.47
C GLN A 287 -7.40 -62.44 16.63
N GLY A 288 -7.44 -61.10 16.60
CA GLY A 288 -6.81 -60.24 17.61
C GLY A 288 -5.30 -60.41 17.70
N SER A 289 -4.66 -60.73 16.56
CA SER A 289 -3.23 -61.03 16.49
C SER A 289 -2.35 -59.78 16.51
N GLY A 290 -2.94 -58.59 16.30
CA GLY A 290 -2.24 -57.33 16.09
C GLY A 290 -1.63 -57.20 14.69
N SER A 291 -1.95 -58.14 13.79
CA SER A 291 -1.47 -58.18 12.40
C SER A 291 -2.57 -58.66 11.47
N LEU A 292 -2.54 -58.23 10.20
CA LEU A 292 -3.55 -58.63 9.22
C LEU A 292 -3.02 -59.72 8.29
N SER A 293 -3.64 -60.89 8.34
CA SER A 293 -3.38 -61.94 7.35
C SER A 293 -4.12 -61.65 6.03
N ILE A 294 -3.56 -62.14 4.91
CA ILE A 294 -4.18 -62.03 3.59
C ILE A 294 -5.59 -62.65 3.58
N SER A 295 -5.78 -63.76 4.31
CA SER A 295 -7.08 -64.42 4.46
C SER A 295 -8.12 -63.53 5.15
N GLU A 296 -7.74 -62.85 6.25
CA GLU A 296 -8.63 -61.94 6.98
C GLU A 296 -8.98 -60.73 6.14
N PHE A 297 -8.00 -60.16 5.45
CA PHE A 297 -8.22 -59.03 4.54
C PHE A 297 -9.19 -59.39 3.41
N VAL A 298 -8.97 -60.52 2.72
CA VAL A 298 -9.86 -61.00 1.64
C VAL A 298 -11.27 -61.32 2.17
N GLN A 299 -11.38 -61.81 3.40
CA GLN A 299 -12.67 -62.10 4.03
C GLN A 299 -13.41 -60.81 4.42
N ALA A 300 -12.72 -59.83 5.00
CA ALA A 300 -13.29 -58.55 5.40
C ALA A 300 -13.72 -57.70 4.20
N MET A 301 -13.01 -57.79 3.07
CA MET A 301 -13.38 -57.13 1.82
C MET A 301 -14.67 -57.68 1.17
N LYS A 302 -15.22 -58.79 1.67
CA LYS A 302 -16.58 -59.22 1.30
C LYS A 302 -17.67 -58.36 1.95
N ASP A 303 -17.34 -57.64 3.03
CA ASP A 303 -18.20 -56.62 3.62
C ASP A 303 -18.01 -55.30 2.88
N SER A 304 -19.04 -54.90 2.13
CA SER A 304 -19.04 -53.66 1.35
C SER A 304 -18.79 -52.41 2.21
N ARG A 305 -19.03 -52.46 3.53
CA ARG A 305 -18.80 -51.32 4.45
C ARG A 305 -17.31 -51.10 4.70
N ILE A 306 -16.53 -52.17 4.83
CA ILE A 306 -15.08 -52.09 5.09
C ILE A 306 -14.35 -51.61 3.82
N GLY A 307 -14.75 -52.12 2.66
CA GLY A 307 -14.22 -51.64 1.38
C GLY A 307 -14.48 -50.15 1.15
N HIS A 308 -15.70 -49.67 1.44
CA HIS A 308 -16.02 -48.25 1.31
C HIS A 308 -15.29 -47.37 2.33
N ALA A 309 -15.09 -47.86 3.56
CA ALA A 309 -14.33 -47.13 4.59
C ALA A 309 -12.84 -46.98 4.20
N LEU A 310 -12.25 -48.00 3.57
CA LEU A 310 -10.88 -47.95 3.04
C LEU A 310 -10.75 -46.98 1.85
N GLU A 311 -11.73 -46.97 0.94
CA GLU A 311 -11.79 -46.02 -0.18
C GLU A 311 -11.92 -44.56 0.30
N LEU A 312 -12.76 -44.31 1.31
CA LEU A 312 -12.91 -42.98 1.94
C LEU A 312 -11.61 -42.49 2.58
N ASN A 313 -10.75 -43.41 3.04
CA ASN A 313 -9.42 -43.12 3.56
C ASN A 313 -8.33 -43.16 2.47
N GLY A 314 -8.70 -43.16 1.19
CA GLY A 314 -7.79 -43.04 0.05
C GLY A 314 -7.10 -44.34 -0.38
N ILE A 315 -7.56 -45.50 0.10
CA ILE A 315 -7.03 -46.82 -0.25
C ILE A 315 -7.96 -47.48 -1.28
N ASP A 316 -7.58 -47.44 -2.57
CA ASP A 316 -8.26 -48.18 -3.64
C ASP A 316 -7.89 -49.67 -3.55
N VAL A 317 -8.85 -50.50 -3.13
CA VAL A 317 -8.64 -51.95 -2.98
C VAL A 317 -9.18 -52.68 -4.20
N ARG A 318 -8.26 -53.21 -5.01
CA ARG A 318 -8.59 -54.09 -6.14
C ARG A 318 -8.26 -55.52 -5.81
N ILE A 319 -9.28 -56.34 -5.56
CA ILE A 319 -9.10 -57.78 -5.43
C ILE A 319 -9.07 -58.36 -6.85
N PRO A 320 -7.97 -59.00 -7.28
CA PRO A 320 -7.96 -59.75 -8.53
C PRO A 320 -9.05 -60.82 -8.47
N ALA A 321 -9.86 -60.96 -9.51
CA ALA A 321 -10.86 -62.01 -9.59
C ALA A 321 -10.18 -63.37 -9.33
N LEU A 322 -10.66 -64.09 -8.31
CA LEU A 322 -10.25 -65.46 -7.99
C LEU A 322 -10.39 -66.37 -9.21
#